data_AF-A0A0U0ZSX8-F1
#
_entry.id   AF-A0A0U0ZSX8-F1
#
_cell.length_a   1.000
_cell.length_b   1.000
_cell.length_c   1.000
_cell.angle_alpha   90.00
_cell.angle_beta   90.00
_cell.angle_gamma   90.00
#
_symmetry.space_group_name_H-M   'P 1'
#
loop_
_entity.id
_entity.type
_entity.pdbx_description
1 polymer ?
#
loop_
_entity_poly.entity_id
_entity_poly.type
_entity_poly.pdbx_seq_one_letter_code
_entity_poly.pdbx_strand_id
1 'polypeptide(L)'
;MKNVVGQQGMRPLWAAVKPDIRELFQIDFYLGLGAMCGAATLEIVNHEAILRARIPAVIAVAAVTASAVIAVAVLSCSFDAAFLRKLAAIGANPVRYLAPLLQTTVLGSAGMLLLIVAAAVPAPAWPAVRAIVAGCTGAVAVWAVASVLPALSTLVQFLGLRYDAASVDDIRRVGLGD
;
A
#
# COMPACT_ATOMS: atom_id res chain seq x y z
N MET A 1 -20.19 -3.19 31.77
CA MET A 1 -20.01 -3.50 30.33
C MET A 1 -19.89 -2.19 29.56
N LYS A 2 -18.66 -1.66 29.38
CA LYS A 2 -18.37 -0.53 28.50
C LYS A 2 -16.85 -0.50 28.25
N ASN A 3 -16.47 -0.44 26.97
CA ASN A 3 -15.18 0.02 26.43
C ASN A 3 -13.96 -0.94 26.41
N VAL A 4 -14.10 -2.18 25.91
CA VAL A 4 -12.91 -3.02 25.57
C VAL A 4 -12.79 -3.35 24.07
N VAL A 5 -13.86 -3.16 23.28
CA VAL A 5 -13.89 -3.59 21.86
C VAL A 5 -13.10 -2.65 20.93
N GLY A 6 -12.88 -1.38 21.30
CA GLY A 6 -12.20 -0.40 20.42
C GLY A 6 -10.67 -0.51 20.34
N GLN A 7 -9.99 -0.96 21.40
CA GLN A 7 -8.52 -0.97 21.43
C GLN A 7 -7.88 -2.27 20.89
N GLN A 8 -8.63 -3.36 20.82
CA GLN A 8 -8.12 -4.63 20.30
C GLN A 8 -8.14 -4.72 18.77
N GLY A 9 -8.99 -3.96 18.07
CA GLY A 9 -9.09 -4.01 16.61
C GLY A 9 -7.95 -3.31 15.86
N MET A 10 -7.39 -2.23 16.43
CA MET A 10 -6.36 -1.43 15.74
C MET A 10 -4.92 -1.90 15.99
N ARG A 11 -4.65 -2.56 17.12
CA ARG A 11 -3.30 -3.06 17.45
C ARG A 11 -2.74 -4.07 16.44
N PRO A 12 -3.50 -5.08 15.96
CA PRO A 12 -3.00 -6.00 14.95
C PRO A 12 -2.82 -5.32 13.59
N LEU A 13 -3.68 -4.37 13.22
CA LEU A 13 -3.51 -3.54 12.03
C LEU A 13 -2.24 -2.68 12.12
N TRP A 14 -1.99 -2.04 13.27
CA TRP A 14 -0.78 -1.27 13.51
C TRP A 14 0.48 -2.12 13.52
N ALA A 15 0.41 -3.36 14.00
CA ALA A 15 1.53 -4.30 13.94
C ALA A 15 1.81 -4.77 12.50
N ALA A 16 0.78 -4.91 11.67
CA ALA A 16 0.91 -5.18 10.23
C ALA A 16 1.45 -3.99 9.43
N VAL A 17 1.19 -2.76 9.92
CA VAL A 17 1.64 -1.48 9.35
C VAL A 17 2.88 -0.95 10.08
N LYS A 18 3.64 -1.79 10.82
CA LYS A 18 5.01 -1.43 11.20
C LYS A 18 5.92 -1.80 10.03
N PRO A 19 6.21 -0.87 9.09
CA PRO A 19 7.14 -1.18 8.02
C PRO A 19 8.49 -1.47 8.64
N ASP A 20 9.14 -2.52 8.18
CA ASP A 20 10.58 -2.62 8.36
C ASP A 20 11.19 -1.43 7.61
N ILE A 21 12.00 -0.61 8.26
CA ILE A 21 12.48 0.66 7.68
C ILE A 21 13.21 0.42 6.35
N ARG A 22 13.84 -0.75 6.20
CA ARG A 22 14.46 -1.19 4.94
C ARG A 22 13.47 -1.51 3.81
N GLU A 23 12.26 -1.96 4.13
CA GLU A 23 11.19 -2.16 3.14
C GLU A 23 10.53 -0.83 2.75
N LEU A 24 10.57 0.18 3.63
CA LEU A 24 10.10 1.53 3.35
C LEU A 24 11.05 2.32 2.41
N PHE A 25 12.34 2.03 2.42
CA PHE A 25 13.38 2.69 1.61
C PHE A 25 13.76 1.91 0.33
N GLN A 26 12.79 1.27 -0.32
CA GLN A 26 13.03 0.59 -1.61
C GLN A 26 13.04 1.59 -2.78
N ILE A 27 13.17 1.08 -4.00
CA ILE A 27 13.26 1.89 -5.25
C ILE A 27 12.07 2.86 -5.38
N ASP A 28 10.91 2.48 -4.86
CA ASP A 28 9.68 3.27 -4.82
C ASP A 28 9.83 4.58 -4.03
N PHE A 29 10.56 4.58 -2.92
CA PHE A 29 10.86 5.79 -2.14
C PHE A 29 11.73 6.78 -2.93
N TYR A 30 12.75 6.29 -3.62
CA TYR A 30 13.61 7.14 -4.46
C TYR A 30 12.84 7.76 -5.63
N LEU A 31 11.90 7.01 -6.21
CA LEU A 31 10.98 7.54 -7.22
C LEU A 31 10.08 8.64 -6.63
N GLY A 32 9.62 8.47 -5.39
CA GLY A 32 8.94 9.53 -4.63
C GLY A 32 9.79 10.78 -4.44
N LEU A 33 11.05 10.66 -4.02
CA LEU A 33 11.95 11.80 -3.89
C LEU A 33 12.22 12.50 -5.24
N GLY A 34 12.41 11.74 -6.31
CA GLY A 34 12.55 12.29 -7.66
C GLY A 34 11.31 13.08 -8.08
N ALA A 35 10.12 12.53 -7.80
CA ALA A 35 8.86 13.21 -8.06
C ALA A 35 8.66 14.45 -7.18
N MET A 36 9.18 14.47 -5.96
CA MET A 36 9.15 15.63 -5.07
C MET A 36 9.87 16.82 -5.72
N CYS A 37 11.13 16.61 -6.11
CA CYS A 37 11.94 17.63 -6.75
C CYS A 37 11.36 18.03 -8.11
N GLY A 38 10.88 17.05 -8.90
CA GLY A 38 10.25 17.30 -10.20
C GLY A 38 8.98 18.14 -10.09
N ALA A 39 8.07 17.80 -9.19
CA ALA A 39 6.81 18.51 -9.00
C ALA A 39 7.02 19.91 -8.39
N ALA A 40 7.93 20.05 -7.42
CA ALA A 40 8.28 21.36 -6.86
C ALA A 40 8.91 22.28 -7.92
N THR A 41 9.84 21.76 -8.72
CA THR A 41 10.49 22.52 -9.81
C THR A 41 9.48 22.89 -10.88
N LEU A 42 8.63 21.95 -11.28
CA LEU A 42 7.63 22.19 -12.31
C LEU A 42 6.57 23.19 -11.83
N GLU A 43 6.23 23.23 -10.54
CA GLU A 43 5.33 24.25 -9.97
C GLU A 43 5.93 25.67 -10.06
N ILE A 44 7.25 25.79 -9.89
CA ILE A 44 7.98 27.07 -9.99
C ILE A 44 8.12 27.51 -11.45
N VAL A 45 8.46 26.58 -12.36
CA VAL A 45 8.78 26.88 -13.76
C VAL A 45 7.53 26.95 -14.63
N ASN A 46 6.54 26.09 -14.41
CA ASN A 46 5.35 25.95 -15.24
C ASN A 46 4.14 25.43 -14.44
N HIS A 47 3.50 26.35 -13.72
CA HIS A 47 2.32 26.06 -12.89
C HIS A 47 1.17 25.41 -13.68
N GLU A 48 0.93 25.84 -14.91
CA GLU A 48 -0.12 25.29 -15.78
C GLU A 48 0.08 23.79 -16.06
N ALA A 49 1.34 23.34 -16.15
CA ALA A 49 1.64 21.92 -16.32
C ALA A 49 1.27 21.11 -15.06
N ILE A 50 1.51 21.63 -13.85
CA ILE A 50 1.04 20.99 -12.60
C ILE A 50 -0.48 20.86 -12.62
N LEU A 51 -1.20 21.93 -12.97
CA LEU A 51 -2.65 21.93 -12.94
C LEU A 51 -3.23 20.85 -13.85
N ARG A 52 -2.65 20.68 -15.05
CA ARG A 52 -3.03 19.60 -15.98
C ARG A 52 -2.67 18.22 -15.46
N ALA A 53 -1.57 18.07 -14.73
CA ALA A 53 -1.11 16.80 -14.16
C ALA A 53 -1.93 16.34 -12.93
N ARG A 54 -2.71 17.22 -12.29
CA ARG A 54 -3.50 16.87 -11.08
C ARG A 54 -4.56 15.80 -11.35
N ILE A 55 -5.34 15.94 -12.42
CA ILE A 55 -6.40 14.98 -12.77
C ILE A 55 -5.84 13.57 -12.99
N PRO A 56 -4.83 13.36 -13.85
CA PRO A 56 -4.26 12.03 -14.03
C PRO A 56 -3.60 11.50 -12.75
N ALA A 57 -2.99 12.36 -11.92
CA ALA A 57 -2.46 11.94 -10.62
C ALA A 57 -3.57 11.44 -9.68
N VAL A 58 -4.70 12.16 -9.59
CA VAL A 58 -5.88 11.71 -8.82
C VAL A 58 -6.37 10.37 -9.31
N ILE A 59 -6.54 10.20 -10.63
CA ILE A 59 -7.01 8.93 -11.22
C ILE A 59 -6.05 7.79 -10.88
N ALA A 60 -4.74 8.00 -11.06
CA ALA A 60 -3.73 6.99 -10.79
C ALA A 60 -3.71 6.58 -9.31
N VAL A 61 -3.66 7.54 -8.40
CA VAL A 61 -3.62 7.27 -6.95
C VAL A 61 -4.92 6.62 -6.49
N ALA A 62 -6.07 7.07 -6.97
CA ALA A 62 -7.37 6.47 -6.65
C ALA A 62 -7.46 5.03 -7.14
N ALA A 63 -7.05 4.75 -8.38
CA ALA A 63 -7.03 3.40 -8.95
C ALA A 63 -6.13 2.47 -8.13
N VAL A 64 -4.90 2.90 -7.84
CA VAL A 64 -3.95 2.12 -7.03
C VAL A 64 -4.50 1.84 -5.63
N THR A 65 -5.06 2.86 -4.97
CA THR A 65 -5.64 2.71 -3.63
C THR A 65 -6.80 1.71 -3.64
N ALA A 66 -7.72 1.84 -4.60
CA ALA A 66 -8.86 0.95 -4.74
C ALA A 66 -8.43 -0.49 -5.01
N SER A 67 -7.50 -0.70 -5.94
CA SER A 67 -6.96 -2.02 -6.25
C SER A 67 -6.24 -2.65 -5.06
N ALA A 68 -5.47 -1.88 -4.29
CA ALA A 68 -4.81 -2.35 -3.08
C ALA A 68 -5.82 -2.79 -2.02
N VAL A 69 -6.88 -2.01 -1.78
CA VAL A 69 -7.95 -2.37 -0.84
C VAL A 69 -8.66 -3.65 -1.27
N ILE A 70 -9.01 -3.77 -2.56
CA ILE A 70 -9.64 -4.99 -3.10
C ILE A 70 -8.71 -6.19 -2.92
N ALA A 71 -7.42 -6.05 -3.23
CA ALA A 71 -6.44 -7.11 -3.07
C ALA A 71 -6.29 -7.54 -1.60
N VAL A 72 -6.26 -6.60 -0.64
CA VAL A 72 -6.28 -6.92 0.79
C VAL A 72 -7.53 -7.71 1.15
N ALA A 73 -8.71 -7.31 0.68
CA ALA A 73 -9.96 -8.00 0.97
C ALA A 73 -9.98 -9.42 0.38
N VAL A 74 -9.54 -9.59 -0.86
CA VAL A 74 -9.48 -10.89 -1.55
C VAL A 74 -8.47 -11.82 -0.88
N LEU A 75 -7.27 -11.33 -0.54
CA LEU A 75 -6.28 -12.11 0.20
C LEU A 75 -6.81 -12.50 1.58
N SER A 76 -7.42 -11.56 2.30
CA SER A 76 -8.03 -11.82 3.61
C SER A 76 -9.09 -12.91 3.55
N CYS A 77 -9.98 -12.86 2.55
CA CYS A 77 -10.98 -13.89 2.29
C CYS A 77 -10.32 -15.23 1.93
N SER A 78 -9.18 -15.18 1.25
CA SER A 78 -8.45 -16.37 0.89
C SER A 78 -7.94 -17.11 2.11
N PHE A 79 -7.48 -16.45 3.20
CA PHE A 79 -6.95 -17.09 4.43
C PHE A 79 -7.97 -17.95 5.21
N ASP A 80 -8.33 -19.10 4.65
CA ASP A 80 -9.12 -20.14 5.28
C ASP A 80 -8.35 -20.88 6.38
N ALA A 81 -9.09 -21.50 7.30
CA ALA A 81 -8.52 -22.17 8.47
C ALA A 81 -7.56 -23.31 8.10
N ALA A 82 -7.76 -24.00 6.97
CA ALA A 82 -6.88 -25.06 6.52
C ALA A 82 -5.52 -24.50 6.06
N PHE A 83 -5.53 -23.43 5.27
CA PHE A 83 -4.30 -22.77 4.84
C PHE A 83 -3.55 -22.09 5.98
N LEU A 84 -4.25 -21.44 6.93
CA LEU A 84 -3.61 -20.86 8.10
C LEU A 84 -2.90 -21.91 8.97
N ARG A 85 -3.46 -23.13 9.06
CA ARG A 85 -2.78 -24.25 9.74
C ARG A 85 -1.55 -24.72 8.97
N LYS A 86 -1.61 -24.82 7.63
CA LYS A 86 -0.46 -25.17 6.79
C LYS A 86 0.65 -24.11 6.88
N LEU A 87 0.28 -22.82 6.86
CA LEU A 87 1.19 -21.69 7.07
C LEU A 87 1.84 -21.72 8.46
N ALA A 88 1.06 -22.00 9.51
CA ALA A 88 1.58 -22.11 10.87
C ALA A 88 2.55 -23.30 11.01
N ALA A 89 2.30 -24.41 10.30
CA ALA A 89 3.19 -25.57 10.30
C ALA A 89 4.57 -25.28 9.69
N ILE A 90 4.65 -24.36 8.72
CA ILE A 90 5.92 -23.89 8.13
C ILE A 90 6.48 -22.64 8.83
N GLY A 91 5.87 -22.20 9.94
CA GLY A 91 6.31 -21.03 10.71
C GLY A 91 6.16 -19.69 9.96
N ALA A 92 5.38 -19.63 8.89
CA ALA A 92 5.23 -18.43 8.07
C ALA A 92 4.12 -17.53 8.61
N ASN A 93 4.41 -16.23 8.75
CA ASN A 93 3.44 -15.25 9.23
C ASN A 93 2.54 -14.76 8.07
N PRO A 94 1.22 -14.99 8.10
CA PRO A 94 0.29 -14.58 7.04
C PRO A 94 0.26 -13.06 6.83
N VAL A 95 0.51 -12.28 7.89
CA VAL A 95 0.47 -10.81 7.86
C VAL A 95 1.53 -10.23 6.91
N ARG A 96 2.65 -10.93 6.73
CA ARG A 96 3.74 -10.52 5.83
C ARG A 96 3.26 -10.36 4.39
N TYR A 97 2.28 -11.15 3.96
CA TYR A 97 1.74 -11.07 2.60
C TYR A 97 0.69 -9.97 2.41
N LEU A 98 0.12 -9.43 3.50
CA LEU A 98 -0.78 -8.28 3.44
C LEU A 98 -0.05 -6.94 3.60
N ALA A 99 1.09 -6.91 4.30
CA ALA A 99 1.76 -5.67 4.69
C ALA A 99 2.07 -4.73 3.51
N PRO A 100 2.62 -5.19 2.36
CA PRO A 100 2.90 -4.31 1.22
C PRO A 100 1.64 -3.70 0.59
N LEU A 101 0.53 -4.44 0.60
CA LEU A 101 -0.76 -3.97 0.11
C LEU A 101 -1.38 -2.96 1.07
N LEU A 102 -1.34 -3.23 2.38
CA LEU A 102 -1.79 -2.29 3.41
C LEU A 102 -0.97 -0.99 3.38
N GLN A 103 0.35 -1.09 3.23
CA GLN A 103 1.22 0.07 3.07
C GLN A 103 0.83 0.88 1.82
N THR A 104 0.59 0.21 0.69
CA THR A 104 0.11 0.87 -0.53
C THR A 104 -1.24 1.56 -0.32
N THR A 105 -2.18 0.94 0.41
CA THR A 105 -3.46 1.56 0.78
C THR A 105 -3.26 2.82 1.63
N VAL A 106 -2.37 2.78 2.62
CA VAL A 106 -2.08 3.92 3.50
C VAL A 106 -1.41 5.05 2.71
N LEU A 107 -0.40 4.73 1.90
CA LEU A 107 0.28 5.70 1.03
C LEU A 107 -0.69 6.33 0.02
N GLY A 108 -1.52 5.53 -0.63
CA GLY A 108 -2.53 6.00 -1.57
C GLY A 108 -3.57 6.91 -0.90
N SER A 109 -4.03 6.55 0.30
CA SER A 109 -4.94 7.38 1.10
C SER A 109 -4.29 8.71 1.51
N ALA A 110 -3.03 8.69 1.95
CA ALA A 110 -2.28 9.89 2.25
C ALA A 110 -2.05 10.76 1.00
N GLY A 111 -1.78 10.14 -0.14
CA GLY A 111 -1.65 10.83 -1.43
C GLY A 111 -2.94 11.52 -1.85
N MET A 112 -4.09 10.87 -1.68
CA MET A 112 -5.40 11.49 -1.93
C MET A 112 -5.65 12.69 -1.02
N LEU A 113 -5.31 12.60 0.26
CA LEU A 113 -5.42 13.74 1.19
C LEU A 113 -4.53 14.91 0.75
N LEU A 114 -3.28 14.64 0.34
CA LEU A 114 -2.38 15.67 -0.17
C LEU A 114 -2.87 16.29 -1.48
N LEU A 115 -3.47 15.48 -2.37
CA LEU A 115 -4.11 15.99 -3.59
C LEU A 115 -5.30 16.91 -3.28
N ILE A 116 -6.09 16.59 -2.25
CA ILE A 116 -7.16 17.48 -1.76
C ILE A 116 -6.57 18.79 -1.22
N VAL A 117 -5.51 18.72 -0.43
CA VAL A 117 -4.81 19.91 0.07
C VAL A 117 -4.28 20.74 -1.11
N ALA A 118 -3.63 20.12 -2.09
CA ALA A 118 -3.11 20.80 -3.28
C ALA A 118 -4.21 21.46 -4.12
N ALA A 119 -5.41 20.87 -4.18
CA ALA A 119 -6.58 21.46 -4.81
C ALA A 119 -7.13 22.66 -4.04
N ALA A 120 -7.02 22.66 -2.71
CA ALA A 120 -7.46 23.75 -1.86
C ALA A 120 -6.49 24.93 -1.79
N VAL A 121 -5.22 24.76 -2.17
CA VAL A 121 -4.26 25.88 -2.20
C VAL A 121 -4.61 26.85 -3.33
N PRO A 122 -4.92 28.13 -3.00
CA PRO A 122 -5.30 29.10 -4.01
C PRO A 122 -4.09 29.57 -4.84
N ALA A 123 -4.31 29.90 -6.11
CA ALA A 123 -3.28 30.45 -7.01
C ALA A 123 -2.50 31.66 -6.43
N PRO A 124 -3.13 32.65 -5.75
CA PRO A 124 -2.41 33.76 -5.12
C PRO A 124 -1.58 33.38 -3.88
N ALA A 125 -1.59 32.11 -3.45
CA ALA A 125 -0.76 31.68 -2.34
C ALA A 125 0.74 31.86 -2.64
N TRP A 126 1.51 32.06 -1.58
CA TRP A 126 2.96 32.24 -1.65
C TRP A 126 3.62 31.10 -2.45
N PRO A 127 4.45 31.39 -3.48
CA PRO A 127 4.96 30.35 -4.38
C PRO A 127 5.74 29.23 -3.69
N ALA A 128 6.43 29.55 -2.58
CA ALA A 128 7.11 28.55 -1.76
C ALA A 128 6.13 27.52 -1.18
N VAL A 129 4.96 27.97 -0.69
CA VAL A 129 3.92 27.08 -0.16
C VAL A 129 3.38 26.19 -1.27
N ARG A 130 3.11 26.75 -2.45
CA ARG A 130 2.64 25.97 -3.60
C ARG A 130 3.67 24.93 -4.04
N ALA A 131 4.94 25.30 -4.12
CA ALA A 131 6.03 24.39 -4.49
C ALA A 131 6.21 23.26 -3.48
N ILE A 132 6.14 23.55 -2.17
CA ILE A 132 6.21 22.53 -1.11
C ILE A 132 5.02 21.58 -1.22
N VAL A 133 3.81 22.10 -1.36
CA VAL A 133 2.60 21.28 -1.47
C VAL A 133 2.64 20.43 -2.74
N ALA A 134 3.02 21.00 -3.89
CA ALA A 134 3.18 20.28 -5.14
C ALA A 134 4.25 19.19 -5.03
N GLY A 135 5.40 19.50 -4.41
CA GLY A 135 6.48 18.55 -4.14
C GLY A 135 6.02 17.39 -3.27
N CYS A 136 5.46 17.66 -2.09
CA CYS A 136 4.95 16.62 -1.19
C CYS A 136 3.88 15.75 -1.86
N THR A 137 2.97 16.39 -2.61
CA THR A 137 1.90 15.68 -3.33
C THR A 137 2.47 14.79 -4.44
N GLY A 138 3.41 15.32 -5.24
CA GLY A 138 4.09 14.55 -6.28
C GLY A 138 4.88 13.38 -5.71
N ALA A 139 5.56 13.59 -4.58
CA ALA A 139 6.31 12.56 -3.89
C ALA A 139 5.44 11.39 -3.48
N VAL A 140 4.36 11.66 -2.75
CA VAL A 140 3.47 10.62 -2.23
C VAL A 140 2.66 9.98 -3.35
N ALA A 141 2.23 10.74 -4.36
CA ALA A 141 1.49 10.18 -5.50
C ALA A 141 2.34 9.19 -6.30
N VAL A 142 3.57 9.56 -6.67
CA VAL A 142 4.47 8.67 -7.43
C VAL A 142 4.93 7.51 -6.56
N TRP A 143 5.22 7.74 -5.28
CA TRP A 143 5.58 6.67 -4.36
C TRP A 143 4.45 5.65 -4.22
N ALA A 144 3.20 6.09 -4.04
CA ALA A 144 2.05 5.20 -3.97
C ALA A 144 1.88 4.38 -5.26
N VAL A 145 2.09 4.97 -6.43
CA VAL A 145 2.03 4.25 -7.71
C VAL A 145 3.19 3.25 -7.83
N ALA A 146 4.40 3.63 -7.43
CA ALA A 146 5.56 2.76 -7.48
C ALA A 146 5.47 1.59 -6.49
N SER A 147 4.80 1.76 -5.34
CA SER A 147 4.61 0.71 -4.34
C SER A 147 3.71 -0.44 -4.82
N VAL A 148 3.05 -0.28 -5.98
CA VAL A 148 2.35 -1.38 -6.66
C VAL A 148 3.33 -2.50 -7.04
N LEU A 149 4.57 -2.20 -7.41
CA LEU A 149 5.55 -3.21 -7.81
C LEU A 149 5.86 -4.22 -6.70
N PRO A 150 6.25 -3.81 -5.47
CA PRO A 150 6.44 -4.75 -4.37
C PRO A 150 5.14 -5.45 -3.95
N ALA A 151 3.99 -4.76 -4.05
CA ALA A 151 2.69 -5.39 -3.80
C ALA A 151 2.37 -6.53 -4.79
N LEU A 152 2.67 -6.36 -6.08
CA LEU A 152 2.51 -7.39 -7.10
C LEU A 152 3.45 -8.57 -6.86
N SER A 153 4.72 -8.33 -6.51
CA SER A 153 5.66 -9.40 -6.15
C SER A 153 5.11 -10.27 -5.02
N THR A 154 4.51 -9.62 -4.01
CA THR A 154 3.92 -10.31 -2.86
C THR A 154 2.70 -11.13 -3.23
N LEU A 155 1.84 -10.62 -4.14
CA LEU A 155 0.71 -11.37 -4.68
C LEU A 155 1.16 -12.61 -5.44
N VAL A 156 2.21 -12.52 -6.26
CA VAL A 156 2.77 -13.68 -6.97
C VAL A 156 3.31 -14.73 -5.99
N GLN A 157 4.04 -14.29 -4.96
CA GLN A 157 4.53 -15.20 -3.90
C GLN A 157 3.38 -15.89 -3.16
N PHE A 158 2.32 -15.15 -2.83
CA PHE A 158 1.13 -15.72 -2.20
C PHE A 158 0.42 -16.74 -3.10
N LEU A 159 0.32 -16.46 -4.39
CA LEU A 159 -0.28 -17.37 -5.37
C LEU A 159 0.51 -18.68 -5.48
N GLY A 160 1.85 -18.59 -5.48
CA GLY A 160 2.72 -19.76 -5.43
C GLY A 160 2.48 -20.61 -4.18
N LEU A 161 2.46 -19.99 -3.00
CA LEU A 161 2.17 -20.69 -1.74
C LEU A 161 0.79 -21.35 -1.72
N ARG A 162 -0.19 -20.71 -2.35
CA ARG A 162 -1.53 -21.27 -2.51
C ARG A 162 -1.55 -22.49 -3.42
N TYR A 163 -0.84 -22.43 -4.54
CA TYR A 163 -0.69 -23.55 -5.46
C TYR A 163 0.01 -24.73 -4.78
N ASP A 164 1.12 -24.46 -4.09
CA ASP A 164 1.87 -25.47 -3.33
C ASP A 164 1.00 -26.09 -2.24
N ALA A 165 0.29 -25.26 -1.46
CA ALA A 165 -0.61 -25.75 -0.40
C ALA A 165 -1.81 -26.55 -0.94
N ALA A 166 -2.25 -26.32 -2.18
CA ALA A 166 -3.29 -27.07 -2.85
C ALA A 166 -2.79 -28.40 -3.42
N SER A 167 -1.52 -28.46 -3.86
CA SER A 167 -0.88 -29.70 -4.35
C SER A 167 -0.50 -30.69 -3.24
N VAL A 168 -0.43 -30.22 -1.99
CA VAL A 168 -0.26 -31.09 -0.82
C VAL A 168 -1.62 -31.71 -0.48
N ASP A 169 -1.83 -32.93 -0.99
CA ASP A 169 -2.89 -33.84 -0.52
C ASP A 169 -2.92 -33.84 1.00
N ASP A 170 -4.12 -33.80 1.58
CA ASP A 170 -4.31 -33.76 3.03
C ASP A 170 -3.47 -34.84 3.72
N ILE A 171 -2.36 -34.42 4.34
CA ILE A 171 -1.35 -35.22 5.08
C ILE A 171 -1.97 -36.04 6.24
N ARG A 172 -3.30 -36.14 6.36
CA ARG A 172 -4.00 -36.94 7.36
C ARG A 172 -5.01 -37.97 6.85
N ARG A 173 -5.01 -38.33 5.57
CA ARG A 173 -5.59 -39.64 5.17
C ARG A 173 -4.65 -40.84 5.36
N VAL A 174 -3.41 -40.63 5.81
CA VAL A 174 -2.38 -41.70 5.93
C VAL A 174 -1.92 -41.94 7.38
N GLY A 175 -2.56 -41.33 8.38
CA GLY A 175 -2.16 -41.48 9.80
C GLY A 175 -3.11 -42.29 10.70
N LEU A 176 -4.19 -42.87 10.16
CA LEU A 176 -5.15 -43.71 10.91
C LEU A 176 -5.64 -44.87 10.03
N GLY A 177 -4.69 -45.53 9.36
CA GLY A 177 -4.84 -46.89 8.88
C GLY A 177 -3.73 -47.70 9.53
N ASP A 178 -3.97 -48.09 10.78
CA ASP A 178 -3.49 -49.29 11.48
C ASP A 178 -4.04 -49.28 12.92
#